data_AF-A0A5M6DSG8-F1
#
_entry.id   AF-A0A5M6DSG8-F1
#
_cell.length_a   1.000
_cell.length_b   1.000
_cell.length_c   1.000
_cell.angle_alpha   90.00
_cell.angle_beta   90.00
_cell.angle_gamma   90.00
#
_symmetry.space_group_name_H-M   'P 1'
#
loop_
_entity.id
_entity.type
_entity.pdbx_description
1 polymer ?
#
loop_
_entity_poly.entity_id
_entity_poly.type
_entity_poly.pdbx_seq_one_letter_code
_entity_poly.pdbx_strand_id
1 'polypeptide(L)'
;MARGRASLLDYLRTVPDFRRAQGRRYPLAETLCMVVMGIMSGYCGYREIGRFIRYNQQDLVTFLKLQRQQLPSYVTIRQVLMHVDFTALSAAFRCWVAAMGAGLTGRWLSIDGKSLKSTVSEYDKAQQNFVVLVSAFCQQTGMVEAVARFENGKQSEISSVWELLGRLQERGLLLTLDALHCQKKQSPSLSSSGSII
;
A
#
# COMPACT_ATOMS: atom_id res chain seq x y z
N MET A 1 29.76 13.50 4.27
CA MET A 1 28.40 14.07 4.45
C MET A 1 27.45 13.37 3.49
N ALA A 2 26.65 12.42 3.98
CA ALA A 2 25.67 11.71 3.15
C ALA A 2 24.55 12.68 2.74
N ARG A 3 24.29 12.82 1.43
CA ARG A 3 23.10 13.53 0.93
C ARG A 3 21.87 12.93 1.62
N GLY A 4 21.18 13.73 2.41
CA GLY A 4 20.05 13.30 3.23
C GLY A 4 18.93 12.75 2.35
N ARG A 5 18.77 11.43 2.34
CA ARG A 5 17.59 10.79 1.74
C ARG A 5 16.37 11.20 2.57
N ALA A 6 15.30 11.63 1.90
CA ALA A 6 14.04 11.96 2.56
C ALA A 6 13.50 10.74 3.33
N SER A 7 13.03 10.96 4.55
CA SER A 7 12.54 9.90 5.43
C SER A 7 11.15 9.44 5.01
N LEU A 8 10.72 8.25 5.43
CA LEU A 8 9.34 7.78 5.22
C LEU A 8 8.31 8.81 5.71
N LEU A 9 8.61 9.47 6.85
CA LEU A 9 7.73 10.47 7.43
C LEU A 9 7.50 11.66 6.49
N ASP A 10 8.50 12.05 5.72
CA ASP A 10 8.38 13.16 4.77
C ASP A 10 7.41 12.84 3.64
N TYR A 11 7.42 11.60 3.15
CA TYR A 11 6.44 11.13 2.17
C TYR A 11 5.05 10.95 2.78
N LEU A 12 4.94 10.45 4.00
CA LEU A 12 3.64 10.31 4.68
C LEU A 12 2.94 11.66 4.91
N ARG A 13 3.67 12.78 4.95
CA ARG A 13 3.11 14.14 5.02
C ARG A 13 2.36 14.56 3.75
N THR A 14 2.60 13.91 2.61
CA THR A 14 1.86 14.18 1.38
C THR A 14 0.47 13.53 1.38
N VAL A 15 0.16 12.68 2.35
CA VAL A 15 -1.16 12.05 2.48
C VAL A 15 -2.17 13.07 3.01
N PRO A 16 -3.30 13.30 2.33
CA PRO A 16 -4.26 14.30 2.74
C PRO A 16 -4.95 13.94 4.06
N ASP A 17 -5.04 14.91 4.98
CA ASP A 17 -5.75 14.71 6.25
C ASP A 17 -7.26 14.91 6.08
N PHE A 18 -7.97 13.79 5.95
CA PHE A 18 -9.43 13.73 5.81
C PHE A 18 -10.19 14.26 7.05
N ARG A 19 -9.52 14.39 8.20
CA ARG A 19 -10.17 14.82 9.45
C ARG A 19 -10.39 16.32 9.45
N ARG A 20 -11.51 16.78 10.03
CA ARG A 20 -11.77 18.20 10.30
C ARG A 20 -10.75 18.77 11.29
N ALA A 21 -10.52 20.09 11.26
CA ALA A 21 -9.53 20.76 12.11
C ALA A 21 -9.68 20.42 13.61
N GLN A 22 -10.90 20.37 14.14
CA GLN A 22 -11.15 20.02 15.54
C GLN A 22 -10.77 18.56 15.88
N GLY A 23 -10.72 17.67 14.89
CA GLY A 23 -10.35 16.26 15.03
C GLY A 23 -8.85 15.97 14.86
N ARG A 24 -8.03 16.97 14.54
CA ARG A 24 -6.58 16.82 14.29
C ARG A 24 -5.75 16.94 15.58
N ARG A 25 -6.11 16.17 16.61
CA ARG A 25 -5.36 16.15 17.90
C ARG A 25 -3.95 15.59 17.73
N TYR A 26 -3.79 14.61 16.83
CA TYR A 26 -2.53 13.95 16.52
C TYR A 26 -2.23 14.10 15.03
N PRO A 27 -1.03 14.56 14.66
CA PRO A 27 -0.61 14.65 13.27
C PRO A 27 -0.79 13.33 12.52
N LEU A 28 -1.32 13.39 11.28
CA LEU A 28 -1.67 12.20 10.51
C LEU A 28 -0.41 11.40 10.13
N ALA A 29 0.59 12.06 9.57
CA ALA A 29 1.80 11.41 9.07
C ALA A 29 2.55 10.66 10.17
N GLU A 30 2.70 11.27 11.34
CA GLU A 30 3.34 10.67 12.52
C GLU A 30 2.49 9.50 13.05
N THR A 31 1.16 9.61 13.02
CA THR A 31 0.26 8.50 13.39
C THR A 31 0.43 7.31 12.44
N LEU A 32 0.48 7.56 11.12
CA LEU A 32 0.71 6.52 10.11
C LEU A 32 2.11 5.91 10.26
N CYS A 33 3.13 6.73 10.54
CA CYS A 33 4.49 6.27 10.78
C CYS A 33 4.55 5.31 11.98
N MET A 34 3.88 5.64 13.08
CA MET A 34 3.76 4.75 14.24
C MET A 34 3.05 3.43 13.91
N VAL A 35 2.03 3.47 13.05
CA VAL A 35 1.37 2.24 12.57
C VAL A 35 2.35 1.37 11.79
N VAL A 36 3.10 1.95 10.85
CA VAL A 36 4.11 1.22 10.06
C VAL A 36 5.16 0.60 10.97
N MET A 37 5.70 1.34 11.93
CA MET A 37 6.67 0.82 12.91
C MET A 37 6.09 -0.34 13.72
N GLY A 38 4.82 -0.26 14.14
CA GLY A 38 4.13 -1.35 14.83
C GLY A 38 4.02 -2.61 13.97
N ILE A 39 3.60 -2.47 12.71
CA ILE A 39 3.49 -3.58 11.76
C ILE A 39 4.85 -4.22 11.50
N MET A 40 5.90 -3.41 11.27
CA MET A 40 7.27 -3.92 11.10
C MET A 40 7.80 -4.63 12.35
N SER A 41 7.28 -4.29 13.52
CA SER A 41 7.60 -4.96 14.79
C SER A 41 6.71 -6.18 15.05
N GLY A 42 5.87 -6.60 14.10
CA GLY A 42 5.00 -7.77 14.19
C GLY A 42 3.62 -7.52 14.82
N TYR A 43 3.25 -6.27 15.10
CA TYR A 43 1.95 -5.91 15.66
C TYR A 43 0.99 -5.53 14.52
N CYS A 44 0.13 -6.46 14.11
CA CYS A 44 -0.73 -6.29 12.93
C CYS A 44 -2.19 -5.93 13.28
N GLY A 45 -2.64 -6.18 14.52
CA GLY A 45 -3.99 -5.80 14.97
C GLY A 45 -4.06 -4.37 15.51
N TYR A 46 -5.22 -3.70 15.39
CA TYR A 46 -5.40 -2.33 15.93
C TYR A 46 -5.01 -2.19 17.41
N ARG A 47 -5.44 -3.16 18.23
CA ARG A 47 -5.13 -3.19 19.67
C ARG A 47 -3.66 -3.48 19.92
N GLU A 48 -3.04 -4.29 19.08
CA GLU A 48 -1.63 -4.64 19.14
C GLU A 48 -0.76 -3.43 18.82
N ILE A 49 -1.07 -2.71 17.73
CA ILE A 49 -0.39 -1.45 17.38
C ILE A 49 -0.59 -0.43 18.50
N GLY A 50 -1.80 -0.31 19.07
CA GLY A 50 -2.04 0.55 20.22
C GLY A 50 -1.21 0.18 21.46
N ARG A 51 -0.95 -1.12 21.69
CA ARG A 51 -0.04 -1.58 22.75
C ARG A 51 1.41 -1.22 22.44
N PHE A 52 1.88 -1.48 21.22
CA PHE A 52 3.21 -1.09 20.75
C PHE A 52 3.47 0.40 20.98
N ILE A 53 2.55 1.27 20.53
CA ILE A 53 2.67 2.72 20.72
C ILE A 53 2.75 3.10 22.20
N ARG A 54 1.97 2.43 23.06
CA ARG A 54 1.97 2.69 24.50
C ARG A 54 3.28 2.27 25.16
N TYR A 55 3.81 1.10 24.80
CA TYR A 55 5.05 0.57 25.39
C TYR A 55 6.28 1.37 24.95
N ASN A 56 6.28 1.89 23.73
CA ASN A 56 7.39 2.67 23.17
C ASN A 56 7.12 4.19 23.21
N GLN A 57 6.23 4.66 24.09
CA GLN A 57 5.75 6.04 24.06
C GLN A 57 6.87 7.08 24.16
N GLN A 58 7.81 6.91 25.09
CA GLN A 58 8.90 7.87 25.31
C GLN A 58 9.83 7.96 24.10
N ASP A 59 10.20 6.80 23.55
CA ASP A 59 11.02 6.68 22.34
C ASP A 59 10.31 7.36 21.16
N LEU A 60 9.05 7.00 20.90
CA LEU A 60 8.29 7.54 19.78
C LEU A 60 8.13 9.06 19.85
N VAL A 61 7.87 9.61 21.04
CA VAL A 61 7.81 11.08 21.24
C VAL A 61 9.14 11.73 20.89
N THR A 62 10.25 11.12 21.32
CA THR A 62 11.60 11.64 21.09
C THR A 62 12.00 11.54 19.62
N PHE A 63 11.88 10.35 19.01
CA PHE A 63 12.28 10.08 17.63
C PHE A 63 11.44 10.86 16.62
N LEU A 64 10.12 10.96 16.82
CA LEU A 64 9.22 11.71 15.93
C LEU A 64 9.10 13.19 16.30
N LYS A 65 9.82 13.65 17.34
CA LYS A 65 9.82 15.05 17.82
C LYS A 65 8.41 15.59 18.06
N LEU A 66 7.58 14.79 18.72
CA LEU A 66 6.17 15.12 18.94
C LEU A 66 6.01 16.20 20.00
N GLN A 67 5.18 17.20 19.71
CA GLN A 67 4.85 18.28 20.64
C GLN A 67 4.04 17.79 21.85
N ARG A 68 3.28 16.69 21.67
CA ARG A 68 2.43 16.10 22.70
C ARG A 68 3.05 14.81 23.19
N GLN A 69 3.09 14.64 24.51
CA GLN A 69 3.55 13.38 25.11
C GLN A 69 2.51 12.26 25.01
N GLN A 70 1.21 12.60 25.03
CA GLN A 70 0.15 11.62 24.84
C GLN A 70 0.08 11.19 23.38
N LEU A 71 0.04 9.88 23.13
CA LEU A 71 -0.03 9.29 21.80
C LEU A 71 -1.45 8.79 21.44
N PRO A 72 -1.73 8.54 20.16
CA PRO A 72 -3.02 8.00 19.70
C PRO A 72 -3.37 6.68 20.39
N SER A 73 -4.63 6.52 20.78
CA SER A 73 -5.14 5.23 21.25
C SER A 73 -5.45 4.31 20.07
N TYR A 74 -5.66 3.01 20.33
CA TYR A 74 -6.07 2.07 19.30
C TYR A 74 -7.39 2.47 18.59
N VAL A 75 -8.28 3.20 19.29
CA VAL A 75 -9.52 3.73 18.72
C VAL A 75 -9.19 4.80 17.68
N THR A 76 -8.27 5.72 17.99
CA THR A 76 -7.79 6.73 17.05
C THR A 76 -7.10 6.08 15.85
N ILE A 77 -6.24 5.07 16.08
CA ILE A 77 -5.58 4.33 15.00
C ILE A 77 -6.60 3.68 14.07
N ARG A 78 -7.59 2.98 14.64
CA ARG A 78 -8.68 2.38 13.87
C ARG A 78 -9.41 3.43 13.02
N GLN A 79 -9.75 4.57 13.60
CA GLN A 79 -10.44 5.64 12.85
C GLN A 79 -9.59 6.18 11.70
N VAL A 80 -8.27 6.36 11.92
CA VAL A 80 -7.33 6.75 10.86
C VAL A 80 -7.29 5.71 9.74
N LEU A 81 -7.07 4.44 10.07
CA LEU A 81 -6.92 3.38 9.06
C LEU A 81 -8.21 3.07 8.30
N MET A 82 -9.38 3.31 8.89
CA MET A 82 -10.68 3.11 8.24
C MET A 82 -11.01 4.16 7.17
N HIS A 83 -10.40 5.35 7.24
CA HIS A 83 -10.81 6.50 6.42
C HIS A 83 -9.66 7.15 5.65
N VAL A 84 -8.41 6.74 5.90
CA VAL A 84 -7.26 7.22 5.13
C VAL A 84 -7.46 6.87 3.65
N ASP A 85 -7.11 7.80 2.77
CA ASP A 85 -7.10 7.55 1.34
C ASP A 85 -6.02 6.52 1.01
N PHE A 86 -6.46 5.32 0.66
CA PHE A 86 -5.59 4.20 0.29
C PHE A 86 -4.71 4.53 -0.93
N THR A 87 -5.23 5.25 -1.91
CA THR A 87 -4.51 5.59 -3.13
C THR A 87 -3.39 6.58 -2.82
N ALA A 88 -3.70 7.62 -2.04
CA ALA A 88 -2.70 8.60 -1.63
C ALA A 88 -1.62 8.00 -0.73
N LEU A 89 -2.00 7.15 0.22
CA LEU A 89 -1.06 6.44 1.09
C LEU A 89 -0.13 5.51 0.30
N SER A 90 -0.70 4.73 -0.64
CA SER A 90 0.07 3.83 -1.49
C SER A 90 1.03 4.60 -2.39
N ALA A 91 0.60 5.74 -2.94
CA ALA A 91 1.46 6.61 -3.73
C ALA A 91 2.62 7.19 -2.92
N ALA A 92 2.35 7.70 -1.72
CA ALA A 92 3.39 8.21 -0.81
C ALA A 92 4.44 7.13 -0.49
N PHE A 93 3.99 5.92 -0.17
CA PHE A 93 4.89 4.80 0.10
C PHE A 93 5.73 4.41 -1.12
N ARG A 94 5.12 4.32 -2.31
CA ARG A 94 5.83 4.04 -3.56
C ARG A 94 6.89 5.09 -3.87
N CYS A 95 6.58 6.37 -3.70
CA CYS A 95 7.55 7.45 -3.92
C CYS A 95 8.75 7.36 -2.97
N TRP A 96 8.50 6.99 -1.70
CA TRP A 96 9.56 6.75 -0.74
C TRP A 96 10.45 5.57 -1.15
N VAL A 97 9.84 4.46 -1.56
CA VAL A 97 10.52 3.27 -2.09
C VAL A 97 11.40 3.62 -3.29
N ALA A 98 10.85 4.31 -4.28
CA ALA A 98 11.58 4.73 -5.48
C ALA A 98 12.80 5.59 -5.13
N ALA A 99 12.64 6.54 -4.19
CA ALA A 99 13.71 7.42 -3.74
C ALA A 99 14.87 6.70 -3.02
N MET A 100 14.64 5.49 -2.50
CA MET A 100 15.72 4.67 -1.93
C MET A 100 16.65 4.05 -2.99
N GLY A 101 16.37 4.24 -4.28
CA GLY A 101 17.18 3.72 -5.39
C GLY A 101 16.53 2.53 -6.11
N ALA A 102 15.22 2.32 -5.93
CA ALA A 102 14.48 1.26 -6.59
C ALA A 102 14.06 1.68 -8.02
N GLY A 103 15.00 1.93 -8.95
CA GLY A 103 14.66 2.23 -10.36
C GLY A 103 14.25 1.00 -11.19
N LEU A 104 13.15 1.05 -11.93
CA LEU A 104 12.43 -0.11 -12.51
C LEU A 104 13.08 -0.81 -13.72
N THR A 105 14.14 -0.27 -14.32
CA THR A 105 14.68 -0.75 -15.60
C THR A 105 15.31 -2.15 -15.49
N GLY A 106 14.91 -3.07 -16.37
CA GLY A 106 15.49 -4.43 -16.45
C GLY A 106 14.99 -5.40 -15.37
N ARG A 107 13.88 -5.08 -14.69
CA ARG A 107 13.40 -5.83 -13.52
C ARG A 107 12.37 -6.89 -13.86
N TRP A 108 12.30 -7.91 -13.01
CA TRP A 108 11.33 -8.99 -13.06
C TRP A 108 10.22 -8.69 -12.05
N LEU A 109 9.01 -8.46 -12.55
CA LEU A 109 7.82 -8.20 -11.74
C LEU A 109 6.90 -9.41 -11.77
N SER A 110 6.59 -9.91 -10.58
CA SER A 110 5.54 -10.90 -10.37
C SER A 110 4.26 -10.21 -10.00
N ILE A 111 3.21 -10.45 -10.78
CA ILE A 111 1.88 -9.91 -10.53
C ILE A 111 1.01 -11.04 -10.01
N ASP A 112 0.48 -10.83 -8.81
CA ASP A 112 -0.31 -11.82 -8.08
C ASP A 112 -1.55 -11.16 -7.45
N GLY A 113 -2.69 -11.86 -7.55
CA GLY A 113 -3.98 -11.46 -7.01
C GLY A 113 -4.32 -12.25 -5.76
N LYS A 114 -4.54 -11.57 -4.62
CA LYS A 114 -4.91 -12.18 -3.34
C LYS A 114 -6.27 -11.68 -2.88
N SER A 115 -7.20 -12.60 -2.67
CA SER A 115 -8.48 -12.30 -2.02
C SER A 115 -8.31 -12.12 -0.53
N LEU A 116 -8.85 -11.02 0.02
CA LEU A 116 -8.81 -10.74 1.44
C LEU A 116 -9.86 -11.58 2.18
N LYS A 117 -9.40 -12.37 3.16
CA LYS A 117 -10.30 -13.14 4.03
C LYS A 117 -11.23 -12.21 4.80
N SER A 118 -12.44 -12.70 5.12
CA SER A 118 -13.46 -11.97 5.88
C SER A 118 -13.95 -10.66 5.24
N THR A 119 -13.80 -10.52 3.91
CA THR A 119 -14.37 -9.39 3.14
C THR A 119 -15.56 -9.78 2.28
N VAL A 120 -16.02 -11.03 2.39
CA VAL A 120 -17.16 -11.55 1.63
C VAL A 120 -18.44 -10.83 2.05
N SER A 121 -19.14 -10.27 1.07
CA SER A 121 -20.53 -9.81 1.17
C SER A 121 -21.38 -10.53 0.12
N GLU A 122 -22.69 -10.53 0.33
CA GLU A 122 -23.65 -11.23 -0.57
C GLU A 122 -23.32 -12.73 -0.70
N TYR A 123 -22.99 -13.36 0.43
CA TYR A 123 -22.54 -14.75 0.52
C TYR A 123 -23.56 -15.76 -0.02
N ASP A 124 -24.83 -15.37 0.01
CA ASP A 124 -26.02 -16.12 -0.41
C ASP A 124 -26.28 -16.05 -1.92
N LYS A 125 -25.57 -15.18 -2.65
CA LYS A 125 -25.69 -15.08 -4.11
C LYS A 125 -24.61 -15.89 -4.81
N ALA A 126 -24.93 -16.36 -6.02
CA ALA A 126 -23.99 -17.07 -6.90
C ALA A 126 -22.74 -16.24 -7.25
N GLN A 127 -22.86 -14.90 -7.25
CA GLN A 127 -21.74 -13.98 -7.41
C GLN A 127 -21.40 -13.34 -6.07
N GLN A 128 -20.58 -14.03 -5.27
CA GLN A 128 -20.07 -13.48 -4.02
C GLN A 128 -19.16 -12.28 -4.31
N ASN A 129 -19.36 -11.20 -3.55
CA ASN A 129 -18.50 -10.03 -3.63
C ASN A 129 -17.44 -10.11 -2.52
N PHE A 130 -16.18 -9.85 -2.86
CA PHE A 130 -15.07 -9.82 -1.93
C PHE A 130 -13.99 -8.87 -2.45
N VAL A 131 -13.11 -8.43 -1.56
CA VAL A 131 -12.02 -7.54 -1.91
C VAL A 131 -10.80 -8.34 -2.38
N VAL A 132 -10.27 -7.98 -3.53
CA VAL A 132 -9.04 -8.53 -4.09
C VAL A 132 -7.97 -7.44 -4.12
N LEU A 133 -6.76 -7.81 -3.72
CA LEU A 133 -5.55 -7.00 -3.89
C LEU A 133 -4.66 -7.65 -4.95
N VAL A 134 -4.33 -6.89 -5.99
CA VAL A 134 -3.34 -7.29 -6.99
C VAL A 134 -2.08 -6.47 -6.74
N SER A 135 -0.94 -7.14 -6.63
CA SER A 135 0.35 -6.47 -6.40
C SER A 135 1.36 -6.84 -7.46
N ALA A 136 2.12 -5.85 -7.94
CA ALA A 136 3.34 -6.08 -8.72
C ALA A 136 4.54 -6.07 -7.78
N PHE A 137 5.10 -7.24 -7.56
CA PHE A 137 6.26 -7.47 -6.71
C PHE A 137 7.51 -7.62 -7.56
N CYS A 138 8.52 -6.79 -7.29
CA CYS A 138 9.82 -6.90 -7.93
C CYS A 138 10.67 -7.95 -7.23
N GLN A 139 11.04 -9.02 -7.96
CA GLN A 139 11.83 -10.11 -7.41
C GLN A 139 13.25 -9.69 -7.01
N GLN A 140 13.91 -8.81 -7.78
CA GLN A 140 15.28 -8.42 -7.47
C GLN A 140 15.40 -7.53 -6.23
N THR A 141 14.42 -6.65 -5.98
CA THR A 141 14.45 -5.71 -4.85
C THR A 141 13.69 -6.21 -3.64
N GLY A 142 12.79 -7.19 -3.81
CA GLY A 142 11.88 -7.63 -2.78
C GLY A 142 10.78 -6.61 -2.46
N MET A 143 10.49 -5.67 -3.37
CA MET A 143 9.59 -4.54 -3.12
C MET A 143 8.33 -4.61 -3.96
N VAL A 144 7.22 -4.08 -3.42
CA VAL A 144 5.96 -3.94 -4.16
C VAL A 144 5.94 -2.60 -4.88
N GLU A 145 5.95 -2.64 -6.21
CA GLU A 145 6.08 -1.48 -7.09
C GLU A 145 4.73 -0.86 -7.45
N ALA A 146 3.65 -1.65 -7.43
CA ALA A 146 2.28 -1.18 -7.57
C ALA A 146 1.29 -2.12 -6.88
N VAL A 147 0.18 -1.56 -6.41
CA VAL A 147 -0.94 -2.33 -5.85
C VAL A 147 -2.24 -1.75 -6.41
N ALA A 148 -3.15 -2.63 -6.81
CA ALA A 148 -4.53 -2.32 -7.16
C ALA A 148 -5.47 -3.05 -6.20
N ARG A 149 -6.57 -2.40 -5.84
CA ARG A 149 -7.64 -2.95 -5.01
C ARG A 149 -8.94 -2.88 -5.80
N PHE A 150 -9.69 -3.96 -5.84
CA PHE A 150 -11.03 -3.96 -6.41
C PHE A 150 -11.97 -4.92 -5.67
N GLU A 151 -13.26 -4.80 -5.96
CA GLU A 151 -14.33 -5.67 -5.48
C GLU A 151 -14.74 -6.63 -6.60
N ASN A 152 -14.71 -7.94 -6.34
CA ASN A 152 -14.97 -8.98 -7.35
C ASN A 152 -16.34 -8.84 -8.02
N GLY A 153 -17.37 -8.39 -7.30
CA GLY A 153 -18.70 -8.15 -7.86
C GLY A 153 -18.80 -6.93 -8.77
N LYS A 154 -17.79 -6.06 -8.80
CA LYS A 154 -17.79 -4.80 -9.57
C LYS A 154 -16.78 -4.80 -10.72
N GLN A 155 -15.65 -5.48 -10.56
CA GLN A 155 -14.56 -5.49 -11.52
C GLN A 155 -13.90 -6.87 -11.54
N SER A 156 -13.54 -7.34 -12.74
CA SER A 156 -12.83 -8.61 -12.89
C SER A 156 -11.34 -8.43 -12.60
N GLU A 157 -10.73 -9.47 -12.04
CA GLU A 157 -9.29 -9.52 -11.75
C GLU A 157 -8.44 -9.25 -12.98
N ILE A 158 -8.81 -9.84 -14.12
CA ILE A 158 -8.14 -9.65 -15.40
C ILE A 158 -8.12 -8.15 -15.77
N SER A 159 -9.23 -7.44 -15.65
CA SER A 159 -9.31 -6.00 -15.96
C SER A 159 -8.39 -5.18 -15.05
N SER A 160 -8.40 -5.47 -13.75
CA SER A 160 -7.58 -4.78 -12.75
C SER A 160 -6.08 -5.02 -12.95
N VAL A 161 -5.69 -6.23 -13.34
CA VAL A 161 -4.30 -6.57 -13.71
C VAL A 161 -3.87 -5.74 -14.92
N TRP A 162 -4.71 -5.63 -15.95
CA TRP A 162 -4.38 -4.82 -17.13
C TRP A 162 -4.29 -3.32 -16.82
N GLU A 163 -5.14 -2.81 -15.94
CA GLU A 163 -5.05 -1.42 -15.46
C GLU A 163 -3.73 -1.19 -14.71
N LEU A 164 -3.35 -2.12 -13.83
CA LEU A 164 -2.09 -2.06 -13.09
C LEU A 164 -0.88 -2.14 -14.04
N LEU A 165 -0.93 -2.99 -15.07
CA LEU A 165 0.08 -3.08 -16.11
C LEU A 165 0.20 -1.79 -16.93
N GLY A 166 -0.92 -1.14 -17.25
CA GLY A 166 -0.93 0.16 -17.93
C GLY A 166 -0.16 1.24 -17.14
N ARG A 167 -0.20 1.19 -15.80
CA ARG A 167 0.54 2.11 -14.93
C ARG A 167 2.03 1.79 -14.82
N LEU A 168 2.44 0.58 -15.18
CA LEU A 168 3.81 0.07 -15.10
C LEU A 168 4.52 0.06 -16.46
N GLN A 169 3.98 0.75 -17.48
CA GLN A 169 4.55 0.74 -18.83
C GLN A 169 5.92 1.43 -18.88
N GLU A 170 6.95 0.67 -18.55
CA GLU A 170 8.34 1.00 -18.80
C GLU A 170 8.98 -0.06 -19.71
N ARG A 171 9.77 0.41 -20.67
CA ARG A 171 10.45 -0.46 -21.63
C ARG A 171 11.50 -1.30 -20.87
N GLY A 172 11.38 -2.63 -20.94
CA GLY A 172 12.35 -3.57 -20.37
C GLY A 172 11.96 -4.23 -19.05
N LEU A 173 10.67 -4.31 -18.71
CA LEU A 173 10.17 -5.14 -17.61
C LEU A 173 9.88 -6.56 -18.09
N LEU A 174 10.36 -7.55 -17.33
CA LEU A 174 9.93 -8.93 -17.44
C LEU A 174 8.73 -9.14 -16.51
N LEU A 175 7.61 -9.61 -17.05
CA LEU A 175 6.37 -9.80 -16.28
C LEU A 175 6.08 -11.29 -16.14
N THR A 176 5.86 -11.75 -14.91
CA THR A 176 5.34 -13.09 -14.62
C THR A 176 3.93 -12.96 -14.04
N LEU A 177 2.98 -13.69 -14.61
CA LEU A 177 1.56 -13.67 -14.27
C LEU A 177 1.05 -15.10 -14.08
N ASP A 178 -0.02 -15.28 -13.32
CA ASP A 178 -0.70 -16.58 -13.27
C ASP A 178 -1.38 -16.92 -14.61
N ALA A 179 -1.54 -18.22 -14.89
CA ALA A 179 -2.04 -18.74 -16.16
C ALA A 179 -3.45 -18.22 -16.51
N LEU A 180 -4.26 -17.87 -15.51
CA LEU A 180 -5.59 -17.27 -15.69
C LEU A 180 -5.55 -15.94 -16.48
N HIS A 181 -4.40 -15.26 -16.52
CA HIS A 181 -4.21 -14.00 -17.24
C HIS A 181 -3.75 -14.18 -18.69
N CYS A 182 -3.43 -15.40 -19.13
CA CYS A 182 -3.04 -15.73 -20.51
C CYS A 182 -4.26 -15.77 -21.46
N GLN A 183 -4.93 -14.63 -21.62
CA GLN A 183 -6.15 -14.51 -22.43
C GLN A 183 -5.85 -14.19 -23.90
N LYS A 184 -6.58 -14.85 -24.81
CA LYS A 184 -6.44 -14.66 -26.27
C LYS A 184 -6.79 -13.23 -26.72
N LYS A 185 -7.74 -12.57 -26.04
CA LYS A 185 -8.02 -11.14 -26.20
C LYS A 185 -7.25 -10.37 -25.13
N GLN A 186 -6.07 -9.88 -25.48
CA GLN A 186 -5.34 -8.92 -24.65
C GLN A 186 -6.00 -7.54 -24.70
N SER A 187 -5.86 -6.75 -23.64
CA SER A 187 -6.31 -5.35 -23.64
C SER A 187 -5.51 -4.55 -24.68
N PRO A 188 -6.14 -3.66 -25.48
CA PRO A 188 -5.48 -2.87 -26.51
C PRO A 188 -4.40 -1.90 -25.99
N SER A 189 -4.25 -1.75 -24.68
CA SER A 189 -3.26 -0.87 -24.07
C SER A 189 -1.81 -1.40 -24.10
N LEU A 190 -1.56 -2.70 -24.30
CA LEU A 190 -0.20 -3.22 -24.46
C LEU A 190 0.24 -3.17 -25.93
N SER A 191 0.85 -2.06 -26.34
CA SER A 191 1.60 -2.01 -27.60
C SER A 191 3.05 -2.44 -27.37
N SER A 192 3.41 -3.60 -27.94
CA SER A 192 4.74 -3.99 -28.48
C SER A 192 6.04 -3.69 -27.70
N SER A 193 6.00 -3.38 -26.40
CA SER A 193 7.18 -2.94 -25.64
C SER A 193 7.51 -3.75 -24.38
N GLY A 194 6.65 -4.70 -23.98
CA GLY A 194 6.88 -5.58 -22.83
C GLY A 194 6.87 -7.04 -23.26
N SER A 195 7.93 -7.78 -22.95
CA SER A 195 7.96 -9.24 -23.10
C SER A 195 7.32 -9.86 -21.86
N ILE A 196 6.12 -10.42 -22.04
CA ILE A 196 5.47 -11.28 -21.04
C ILE A 196 6.04 -12.68 -21.26
N ILE A 197 6.60 -13.31 -20.23
CA ILE A 197 7.04 -14.71 -20.24
C ILE A 197 6.10 -15.53 -19.38
#